data_AF-A0A524JEF1-F1
#
_entry.id   AF-A0A524JEF1-F1
#
_cell.length_a   1.000
_cell.length_b   1.000
_cell.length_c   1.000
_cell.angle_alpha   90.00
_cell.angle_beta   90.00
_cell.angle_gamma   90.00
#
_symmetry.space_group_name_H-M   'P 1'
#
loop_
_entity.id
_entity.type
_entity.pdbx_description
1 polymer ?
#
loop_
_entity_poly.entity_id
_entity_poly.type
_entity_poly.pdbx_seq_one_letter_code
_entity_poly.pdbx_strand_id
1 'polypeptide(L)' 'GMTIEEAVLAATRGGARALRRDDVGHLAPGARGDALLLDAKTPADLVYRPGVPLIAETIVGGRVYTGPG' A
#
# COMPACT_ATOMS: atom_id res chain seq x y z
N GLY A 1 5.16 -10.34 -17.35
CA GLY A 1 4.48 -9.38 -16.45
C GLY A 1 4.41 -9.99 -15.07
N MET A 2 4.34 -9.18 -14.03
CA MET A 2 4.14 -9.66 -12.66
C MET A 2 2.69 -10.09 -12.44
N THR A 3 2.46 -11.06 -11.57
CA THR A 3 1.14 -11.28 -10.96
C THR A 3 0.76 -10.09 -10.08
N ILE A 4 -0.53 -9.96 -9.73
CA ILE A 4 -1.00 -8.91 -8.81
C ILE A 4 -0.24 -9.00 -7.48
N GLU A 5 -0.05 -10.21 -6.95
CA GLU A 5 0.64 -10.43 -5.68
C GLU A 5 2.11 -10.05 -5.77
N GLU A 6 2.80 -10.42 -6.84
CA GLU A 6 4.20 -10.01 -7.09
C GLU A 6 4.34 -8.49 -7.21
N ALA A 7 3.39 -7.82 -7.88
CA ALA A 7 3.39 -6.38 -8.01
C ALA A 7 3.22 -5.70 -6.63
N VAL A 8 2.28 -6.18 -5.81
CA VAL A 8 2.06 -5.66 -4.45
C VAL A 8 3.28 -5.92 -3.56
N LEU A 9 3.87 -7.12 -3.63
CA LEU A 9 5.08 -7.45 -2.88
C LEU A 9 6.26 -6.57 -3.30
N ALA A 10 6.47 -6.36 -4.60
CA ALA A 10 7.52 -5.49 -5.11
C ALA A 10 7.35 -4.04 -4.60
N ALA A 11 6.13 -3.51 -4.61
CA ALA A 11 5.81 -2.15 -4.19
C ALA A 11 5.82 -1.93 -2.65
N THR A 12 5.83 -3.00 -1.84
CA THR A 12 5.76 -2.91 -0.37
C THR A 12 7.00 -3.51 0.28
N ARG A 13 7.00 -4.80 0.60
CA ARG A 13 8.12 -5.52 1.22
C ARG A 13 9.38 -5.48 0.37
N GLY A 14 9.25 -5.55 -0.95
CA GLY A 14 10.36 -5.45 -1.91
C GLY A 14 11.06 -4.10 -1.83
N GLY A 15 10.29 -3.00 -1.86
CA GLY A 15 10.81 -1.64 -1.67
C GLY A 15 11.48 -1.43 -0.31
N ALA A 16 10.86 -1.92 0.78
CA ALA A 16 11.45 -1.86 2.12
C ALA A 16 12.81 -2.58 2.18
N ARG A 17 12.89 -3.80 1.63
CA ARG A 17 14.14 -4.58 1.53
C ARG A 17 15.21 -3.86 0.72
N ALA A 18 14.85 -3.25 -0.41
CA ALA A 18 15.79 -2.49 -1.24
C ALA A 18 16.42 -1.32 -0.47
N LEU A 19 15.66 -0.71 0.45
CA LEU A 19 16.13 0.35 1.35
C LEU A 19 16.79 -0.17 2.64
N ARG A 20 16.92 -1.49 2.82
CA ARG A 20 17.38 -2.14 4.07
C ARG A 20 16.59 -1.70 5.30
N ARG A 21 15.27 -1.59 5.12
CA ARG A 21 14.31 -1.26 6.17
C ARG A 21 13.43 -2.49 6.45
N ASP A 22 13.22 -2.77 7.73
CA ASP A 22 12.45 -3.91 8.22
C ASP A 22 11.19 -3.50 8.99
N ASP A 23 11.02 -2.22 9.29
CA ASP A 23 9.90 -1.60 10.01
C ASP A 23 8.85 -0.95 9.09
N VAL A 24 8.98 -1.07 7.75
CA VAL A 24 8.00 -0.56 6.76
C VAL A 24 7.68 -1.62 5.71
N GLY A 25 6.68 -1.34 4.85
CA GLY A 25 6.30 -2.22 3.75
C GLY A 25 5.54 -3.47 4.17
N HIS A 26 5.07 -3.54 5.42
CA HIS A 26 4.24 -4.64 5.94
C HIS A 26 3.38 -4.15 7.10
N LEU A 27 2.30 -4.89 7.42
CA LEU A 27 1.41 -4.59 8.54
C LEU A 27 1.63 -5.60 9.67
N ALA A 28 2.29 -5.16 10.74
CA ALA A 28 2.50 -5.94 11.96
C ALA A 28 2.76 -5.01 13.15
N PRO A 29 2.51 -5.44 14.40
CA PRO A 29 2.93 -4.69 15.59
C PRO A 29 4.42 -4.35 15.56
N GLY A 30 4.77 -3.10 15.87
CA GLY A 30 6.15 -2.60 15.82
C GLY A 30 6.58 -2.01 14.48
N ALA A 31 5.84 -2.25 13.39
CA ALA A 31 6.06 -1.56 12.12
C ALA A 31 5.59 -0.09 12.22
N ARG A 32 6.17 0.79 11.38
CA ARG A 32 5.70 2.15 11.18
C ARG A 32 4.26 2.11 10.67
N GLY A 33 3.40 2.99 11.20
CA GLY A 33 1.99 3.10 10.82
C GLY A 33 1.78 3.70 9.43
N ASP A 34 2.36 3.09 8.40
CA ASP A 34 2.18 3.46 7.00
C ASP A 34 1.24 2.46 6.32
N ALA A 35 0.11 2.94 5.82
CA ALA A 35 -0.89 2.10 5.16
C ALA A 35 -1.74 2.90 4.16
N LEU A 36 -2.35 2.18 3.22
CA LEU A 36 -3.42 2.68 2.36
C LEU A 36 -4.70 1.91 2.67
N LEU A 37 -5.79 2.62 2.90
CA LEU A 37 -7.13 2.05 2.90
C LEU A 37 -7.71 2.22 1.50
N LEU A 38 -7.99 1.10 0.85
CA LEU A 38 -8.54 1.10 -0.50
C LEU A 38 -10.07 1.00 -0.44
N ASP A 39 -10.76 1.89 -1.15
CA ASP A 39 -12.16 1.70 -1.55
C ASP A 39 -12.20 0.91 -2.86
N ALA A 40 -11.90 -0.38 -2.73
CA ALA A 40 -11.81 -1.29 -3.86
C ALA A 40 -12.54 -2.59 -3.54
N LYS A 41 -13.13 -3.20 -4.56
CA LYS A 41 -13.84 -4.48 -4.41
C LYS A 41 -12.89 -5.66 -4.40
N THR A 42 -11.75 -5.52 -5.08
CA THR A 42 -10.74 -6.58 -5.20
C THR A 42 -9.33 -6.01 -5.20
N PRO A 43 -8.30 -6.79 -4.82
CA PRO A 43 -6.89 -6.38 -4.94
C PRO A 43 -6.47 -6.05 -6.38
N ALA A 44 -7.16 -6.60 -7.38
CA ALA A 44 -6.89 -6.33 -8.79
C ALA A 44 -7.17 -4.88 -9.19
N ASP A 45 -8.14 -4.22 -8.53
CA ASP A 45 -8.50 -2.83 -8.80
C ASP A 45 -7.30 -1.89 -8.61
N LEU A 46 -6.45 -2.17 -7.62
CA LEU A 46 -5.22 -1.41 -7.35
C LEU A 46 -4.24 -1.40 -8.53
N VAL A 47 -4.11 -2.52 -9.23
CA VAL A 47 -3.10 -2.71 -10.29
C VAL A 47 -3.61 -2.23 -11.65
N TYR A 48 -4.90 -2.41 -11.92
CA TYR A 48 -5.43 -2.28 -13.28
C TYR A 48 -6.32 -1.06 -13.53
N ARG A 49 -6.58 -0.20 -12.53
CA ARG A 49 -7.36 1.03 -12.70
C ARG A 49 -6.55 2.30 -12.36
N PRO A 50 -5.46 2.58 -13.10
CA PRO A 50 -4.71 3.82 -12.90
C PRO A 50 -5.60 5.04 -13.16
N GLY A 51 -5.60 5.99 -12.23
CA GLY A 51 -6.36 7.25 -12.34
C GLY A 51 -7.77 7.22 -11.75
N VAL A 52 -8.25 6.08 -11.23
CA VAL A 52 -9.50 6.03 -10.45
C VAL A 52 -9.17 6.35 -8.99
N PRO A 53 -9.97 7.19 -8.30
CA PRO A 53 -9.81 7.44 -6.87
C PRO A 53 -10.20 6.18 -6.10
N LEU A 54 -9.23 5.30 -5.87
CA LEU A 54 -9.40 4.04 -5.12
C LEU A 54 -8.90 4.13 -3.67
N ILE A 55 -8.25 5.24 -3.30
CA ILE A 55 -7.69 5.42 -1.96
C ILE A 55 -8.69 6.21 -1.13
N ALA A 56 -9.32 5.54 -0.15
CA ALA A 56 -10.16 6.20 0.83
C ALA A 56 -9.32 6.99 1.83
N GLU A 57 -8.25 6.37 2.34
CA GLU A 57 -7.35 6.98 3.31
C GLU A 57 -5.89 6.61 3.05
N THR A 58 -5.01 7.58 3.27
CA THR A 58 -3.57 7.40 3.35
C THR A 58 -3.15 7.61 4.79
N ILE A 59 -2.47 6.65 5.39
CA ILE A 59 -1.98 6.71 6.76
C ILE A 59 -0.46 6.78 6.69
N VAL A 60 0.15 7.82 7.26
CA VAL A 60 1.61 8.01 7.28
C VAL A 60 2.08 8.25 8.71
N GLY A 61 2.90 7.34 9.24
CA GLY A 61 3.37 7.38 10.62
C GLY A 61 2.22 7.41 11.65
N GLY A 62 1.09 6.78 11.34
CA GLY A 62 -0.12 6.78 12.17
C GLY A 62 -1.04 8.00 11.98
N ARG A 63 -0.68 8.98 11.13
CA ARG A 63 -1.53 10.12 10.81
C ARG A 63 -2.38 9.83 9.57
N VAL A 64 -3.68 10.04 9.69
CA VAL A 64 -4.65 9.83 8.60
C VAL A 64 -4.77 11.06 7.70
N TYR A 65 -4.80 10.82 6.39
CA TYR A 65 -5.09 11.78 5.34
C TYR A 65 -6.17 11.19 4.42
N THR A 66 -7.34 11.83 4.36
CA THR A 66 -8.47 11.35 3.57
C THR A 66 -8.29 11.72 2.09
N GLY A 67 -8.56 10.79 1.18
CA GLY A 67 -8.62 11.04 -0.25
C GLY A 67 -9.84 11.89 -0.63
N PRO A 68 -9.90 12.43 -1.87
CA PRO A 68 -11.14 12.99 -2.39
C PRO A 68 -12.15 11.83 -2.51
N GLY A 69 -13.21 11.88 -1.71
CA GLY A 69 -14.36 10.96 -1.82
C GLY A 69 -15.13 11.15 -3.11
#